data_AF-A0A2I0KRK5-F1
#
_entry.id   AF-A0A2I0KRK5-F1
#
_cell.length_a   1.000
_cell.length_b   1.000
_cell.length_c   1.000
_cell.angle_alpha   90.00
_cell.angle_beta   90.00
_cell.angle_gamma   90.00
#
_symmetry.space_group_name_H-M   'P 1'
#
loop_
_entity.id
_entity.type
_entity.pdbx_description
1 polymer ?
#
loop_
_entity_poly.entity_id
_entity_poly.type
_entity_poly.pdbx_seq_one_letter_code
_entity_poly.pdbx_strand_id
1 'polypeptide(L)'
;MLPYRVTSYLWRKYADYLYTKWEKNVLWTMVDPYRRPKSFTPLVTIYVAAFYTGVIGAAITEQLYKERYWEEHPGEAVPLMRPKFYGGPWKVYRGDALPPNM
;
A
#
# COMPACT_ATOMS: atom_id res chain seq x y z
N MET A 1 -5.78 -35.56 42.41
CA MET A 1 -6.65 -35.00 41.33
C MET A 1 -6.24 -35.67 40.03
N LEU A 2 -7.09 -36.48 39.42
CA LEU A 2 -6.65 -37.36 38.35
C LEU A 2 -6.55 -36.62 37.00
N PRO A 3 -5.45 -36.78 36.24
CA PRO A 3 -5.12 -35.98 35.06
C PRO A 3 -6.15 -36.11 33.91
N TYR A 4 -6.90 -37.21 33.86
CA TYR A 4 -7.93 -37.46 32.85
C TYR A 4 -9.12 -36.49 32.90
N ARG A 5 -9.41 -35.85 34.05
CA ARG A 5 -10.49 -34.86 34.18
C ARG A 5 -10.11 -33.51 33.54
N VAL A 6 -8.83 -33.15 33.60
CA VAL A 6 -8.32 -31.89 33.04
C VAL A 6 -8.23 -32.00 31.52
N THR A 7 -7.73 -33.13 31.00
CA THR A 7 -7.65 -33.36 29.54
C THR A 7 -9.03 -33.41 28.89
N SER A 8 -10.01 -34.05 29.52
CA SER A 8 -11.41 -34.05 29.03
C SER A 8 -12.09 -32.68 29.11
N TYR A 9 -11.81 -31.88 30.15
CA TYR A 9 -12.30 -30.51 30.25
C TYR A 9 -11.72 -29.59 29.18
N LEU A 10 -10.40 -29.64 28.96
CA LEU A 10 -9.72 -28.87 27.92
C LEU A 10 -10.21 -29.27 26.52
N TRP A 11 -10.40 -30.56 26.28
CA TRP A 11 -10.93 -31.07 25.01
C TRP A 11 -12.36 -30.59 24.75
N ARG A 12 -13.23 -30.62 25.78
CA ARG A 12 -14.57 -30.04 25.69
C ARG A 12 -14.54 -28.56 25.39
N LYS A 13 -13.72 -27.78 26.10
CA LYS A 13 -13.59 -26.33 25.85
C LYS A 13 -13.09 -26.01 24.44
N TYR A 14 -12.16 -26.80 23.92
CA TYR A 14 -11.66 -26.65 22.55
C TYR A 14 -12.73 -27.00 21.52
N ALA A 15 -13.45 -28.10 21.71
CA ALA A 15 -14.55 -28.49 20.86
C ALA A 15 -15.67 -27.43 20.85
N ASP A 16 -16.05 -26.91 22.02
CA ASP A 16 -17.04 -25.84 22.16
C ASP A 16 -16.60 -24.56 21.43
N TYR A 17 -15.31 -24.21 21.53
CA TYR A 17 -14.74 -23.06 20.82
C TYR A 17 -14.78 -23.23 19.31
N LEU A 18 -14.38 -24.39 18.79
CA LEU A 18 -14.44 -24.70 17.37
C LEU A 18 -15.89 -24.67 16.86
N TYR A 19 -16.81 -25.25 17.61
CA TYR A 19 -18.23 -25.29 17.28
C TYR A 19 -18.83 -23.88 17.21
N THR A 20 -18.62 -23.04 18.25
CA THR A 20 -19.11 -21.66 18.22
C THR A 20 -18.45 -20.81 17.13
N LYS A 21 -17.17 -21.06 16.80
CA LYS A 21 -16.50 -20.37 15.69
C LYS A 21 -17.09 -20.77 14.33
N TRP A 22 -17.37 -22.06 14.14
CA TRP A 22 -18.02 -22.57 12.94
C TRP A 22 -19.44 -22.02 12.79
N GLU A 23 -20.25 -22.06 13.85
CA GLU A 23 -21.62 -21.58 13.85
C GLU A 23 -21.70 -20.09 13.50
N LYS A 24 -20.82 -19.28 14.08
CA LYS A 24 -20.68 -17.86 13.71
C LYS A 24 -20.33 -17.70 12.23
N ASN A 25 -19.38 -18.46 11.70
CA ASN A 25 -19.02 -18.39 10.29
C ASN A 25 -20.18 -18.80 9.37
N VAL A 26 -20.92 -19.85 9.71
CA VAL A 26 -22.10 -20.29 8.94
C VAL A 26 -23.15 -19.19 8.90
N LEU A 27 -23.49 -18.60 10.04
CA LEU A 27 -24.41 -17.47 10.11
C LEU A 27 -23.92 -16.29 9.26
N TRP A 28 -22.64 -15.95 9.32
CA TRP A 28 -22.06 -14.90 8.49
C TRP A 28 -22.15 -15.23 7.00
N THR A 29 -21.88 -16.46 6.59
CA THR A 29 -22.00 -16.89 5.18
C THR A 29 -23.43 -16.92 4.67
N MET A 30 -24.42 -17.19 5.54
CA MET A 30 -25.84 -17.14 5.18
C MET A 30 -26.35 -15.71 5.02
N VAL A 31 -25.79 -14.76 5.78
CA VAL A 31 -26.15 -13.33 5.71
C VAL A 31 -25.41 -12.61 4.57
N ASP A 32 -24.24 -13.09 4.16
CA ASP A 32 -23.39 -12.44 3.15
C ASP A 32 -24.10 -12.16 1.79
N PRO A 33 -24.94 -13.06 1.24
CA PRO A 33 -25.70 -12.80 0.02
C PRO A 33 -26.72 -11.64 0.16
N TYR A 34 -27.18 -11.35 1.38
CA TYR A 34 -28.12 -10.26 1.66
C TYR A 34 -27.42 -8.95 2.02
N ARG A 35 -26.09 -8.95 2.16
CA ARG A 35 -25.34 -7.71 2.34
C ARG A 35 -25.32 -6.92 1.05
N ARG A 36 -25.50 -5.60 1.18
CA ARG A 36 -25.25 -4.66 0.08
C ARG A 36 -23.82 -4.89 -0.46
N PRO A 37 -23.61 -4.93 -1.79
CA PRO A 37 -22.27 -5.02 -2.35
C PRO A 37 -21.41 -3.90 -1.79
N LYS A 38 -20.18 -4.22 -1.38
CA LYS A 38 -19.23 -3.23 -0.87
C LYS A 38 -19.07 -2.15 -1.94
N SER A 39 -19.23 -0.89 -1.55
CA SER A 39 -19.12 0.20 -2.51
C SER A 39 -17.69 0.25 -3.04
N PHE A 40 -17.56 0.54 -4.34
CA PHE A 40 -16.25 0.78 -4.97
C PHE A 40 -15.67 2.16 -4.58
N THR A 41 -16.50 3.02 -3.99
CA THR A 41 -16.14 4.38 -3.57
C THR A 41 -14.92 4.47 -2.64
N PRO A 42 -14.77 3.68 -1.56
CA PRO A 42 -13.56 3.73 -0.72
C PRO A 42 -12.28 3.41 -1.48
N LEU A 43 -12.32 2.47 -2.43
CA LEU A 43 -11.16 2.14 -3.26
C LEU A 43 -10.77 3.31 -4.14
N VAL A 44 -11.73 3.90 -4.85
CA VAL A 44 -11.49 5.09 -5.68
C VAL A 44 -10.90 6.22 -4.86
N THR A 45 -11.45 6.51 -3.67
CA THR A 45 -10.93 7.58 -2.81
C THR A 45 -9.49 7.35 -2.39
N ILE A 46 -9.12 6.12 -2.04
CA ILE A 46 -7.75 5.78 -1.63
C ILE A 46 -6.79 5.90 -2.82
N TYR A 47 -7.19 5.43 -4.01
CA TYR A 47 -6.36 5.55 -5.20
C TYR A 47 -6.13 7.01 -5.61
N VAL A 48 -7.16 7.84 -5.56
CA VAL A 48 -7.05 9.27 -5.84
C VAL A 48 -6.11 9.94 -4.84
N ALA A 49 -6.28 9.67 -3.54
CA ALA A 49 -5.42 10.23 -2.50
C ALA A 49 -3.96 9.80 -2.67
N ALA A 50 -3.71 8.51 -2.94
CA ALA A 50 -2.38 7.98 -3.16
C ALA A 50 -1.71 8.59 -4.40
N PHE A 51 -2.46 8.72 -5.51
CA PHE A 51 -1.96 9.33 -6.74
C PHE A 51 -1.52 10.78 -6.51
N TYR A 52 -2.38 11.63 -5.95
CA TYR A 52 -2.05 13.03 -5.73
C TYR A 52 -0.94 13.22 -4.69
N THR A 53 -0.88 12.38 -3.67
CA THR A 53 0.24 12.39 -2.72
C THR A 53 1.57 12.12 -3.42
N GLY A 54 1.61 11.15 -4.34
CA GLY A 54 2.79 10.86 -5.15
C GLY A 54 3.19 12.02 -6.05
N VAL A 55 2.24 12.66 -6.74
CA VAL A 55 2.48 13.81 -7.60
C VAL A 55 3.03 15.01 -6.82
N ILE A 56 2.42 15.33 -5.67
CA ILE A 56 2.86 16.44 -4.82
C ILE A 56 4.26 16.17 -4.26
N GLY A 57 4.52 14.96 -3.76
CA GLY A 57 5.84 14.57 -3.27
C GLY A 57 6.91 14.68 -4.35
N ALA A 58 6.62 14.21 -5.57
CA ALA A 58 7.52 14.34 -6.71
C ALA A 58 7.82 15.82 -7.03
N ALA A 59 6.79 16.66 -7.09
CA ALA A 59 6.94 18.09 -7.36
C ALA A 59 7.80 18.80 -6.30
N ILE A 60 7.58 18.52 -5.01
CA ILE A 60 8.40 19.09 -3.93
C ILE A 60 9.87 18.68 -4.09
N THR A 61 10.13 17.40 -4.37
CA THR A 61 11.52 16.94 -4.53
C THR A 61 12.22 17.53 -5.75
N GLU A 62 11.49 17.74 -6.85
CA GLU A 62 12.00 18.44 -8.04
C GLU A 62 12.36 19.89 -7.73
N GLN A 63 11.51 20.61 -6.97
CA GLN A 63 11.79 22.00 -6.63
C GLN A 63 12.99 22.15 -5.70
N LEU A 64 13.07 21.32 -4.65
CA LEU A 64 14.24 21.30 -3.75
C LEU A 64 15.54 20.97 -4.50
N TYR A 65 15.48 20.07 -5.48
CA TYR A 65 16.63 19.77 -6.33
C TYR A 65 17.07 21.00 -7.13
N LYS A 66 16.12 21.77 -7.68
CA LYS A 66 16.41 22.98 -8.45
C LYS A 66 16.99 24.09 -7.60
N GLU A 67 16.42 24.33 -6.42
CA GLU A 67 16.94 25.33 -5.47
C GLU A 67 18.39 25.03 -5.11
N ARG A 68 18.70 23.79 -4.74
CA ARG A 68 20.06 23.35 -4.44
C ARG A 68 21.02 23.49 -5.64
N TYR A 69 20.57 23.14 -6.85
CA TYR A 69 21.41 23.27 -8.04
C TYR A 69 21.77 24.74 -8.31
N TRP A 70 20.81 25.66 -8.13
CA TRP A 70 21.03 27.10 -8.31
C TRP A 70 21.98 27.72 -7.30
N GLU A 71 21.99 27.23 -6.06
CA GLU A 71 22.98 27.64 -5.06
C GLU A 71 24.41 27.30 -5.50
N GLU A 72 24.59 26.15 -6.15
CA GLU A 72 25.89 25.65 -6.60
C GLU A 72 26.28 26.23 -7.99
N HIS A 73 25.32 26.54 -8.87
CA HIS A 73 25.51 26.95 -10.26
C HIS A 73 24.64 28.16 -10.64
N PRO A 74 25.04 29.39 -10.27
CA PRO A 74 24.23 30.58 -10.53
C PRO A 74 24.13 30.87 -12.04
N GLY A 75 22.91 31.01 -12.54
CA GLY A 75 22.63 31.40 -13.94
C GLY A 75 22.61 30.26 -14.95
N GLU A 76 22.85 29.01 -14.53
CA GLU A 76 22.70 27.84 -15.38
C GLU A 76 21.25 27.34 -15.44
N ALA A 77 20.88 26.76 -16.59
CA ALA A 77 19.60 26.09 -16.73
C ALA A 77 19.63 24.77 -15.94
N VAL A 78 18.68 24.59 -15.01
CA VAL A 78 18.67 23.39 -14.18
C VAL A 78 18.26 22.17 -15.00
N PRO A 79 19.04 21.07 -14.97
CA PRO A 79 18.59 19.81 -15.54
C PRO A 79 17.34 19.29 -14.82
N LEU A 80 16.54 18.46 -15.50
CA LEU A 80 15.42 17.78 -14.85
C LEU A 80 15.95 16.76 -13.83
N MET A 81 15.35 16.67 -12.64
CA MET A 81 15.79 15.66 -11.66
C MET A 81 15.60 14.26 -12.24
N ARG A 82 16.55 13.36 -11.97
CA ARG A 82 16.41 11.95 -12.33
C ARG A 82 15.27 11.32 -11.53
N PRO A 83 14.36 10.57 -12.19
CA PRO A 83 13.26 9.95 -11.49
C PRO A 83 13.78 8.82 -10.58
N LYS A 84 13.54 8.93 -9.27
CA LYS A 84 13.97 7.92 -8.28
C LYS A 84 13.22 6.59 -8.40
N PHE A 85 11.99 6.63 -8.90
CA PHE A 85 11.07 5.48 -8.93
C PHE A 85 10.87 4.90 -10.33
N TYR A 86 11.58 5.42 -11.34
CA TYR A 86 11.47 4.95 -12.71
C TYR A 86 12.79 4.29 -13.14
N GLY A 87 12.80 2.96 -13.19
CA GLY A 87 13.91 2.16 -13.70
C GLY A 87 13.61 1.48 -15.04
N GLY A 88 12.54 1.92 -15.72
CA GLY A 88 12.12 1.33 -17.00
C GLY A 88 13.08 1.67 -18.14
N PRO A 89 13.06 0.89 -19.24
CA PRO A 89 13.95 1.11 -20.38
C PRO A 89 13.55 2.31 -21.26
N TRP A 90 12.39 2.93 -21.01
CA TRP A 90 11.88 4.00 -21.86
C TRP A 90 12.38 5.37 -21.40
N LYS A 91 12.89 6.17 -22.34
CA LYS A 91 13.31 7.54 -22.04
C LYS A 91 12.10 8.40 -21.68
N VAL A 92 12.19 9.15 -20.58
CA VAL A 92 11.24 10.22 -20.29
C VAL A 92 11.47 11.32 -21.33
N TYR A 93 10.46 11.63 -22.13
CA TYR A 93 10.57 12.64 -23.20
C TYR A 93 11.01 13.99 -22.57
N ARG A 94 12.11 14.57 -23.06
CA ARG A 94 12.83 15.76 -22.52
C ARG A 94 13.75 15.54 -21.29
N GLY A 95 13.93 14.31 -20.82
CA GLY A 95 14.91 13.97 -19.79
C GLY A 95 16.16 13.35 -20.40
N ASP A 96 17.15 14.17 -20.76
CA ASP A 96 18.49 13.67 -21.04
C ASP A 96 19.15 13.25 -19.72
N ALA A 97 18.97 11.99 -19.33
CA ALA A 97 19.90 11.32 -18.43
C ALA A 97 19.77 9.81 -18.56
N LEU A 98 20.38 9.25 -19.61
CA LEU A 98 20.89 7.88 -19.50
C LEU A 98 22.09 7.89 -18.53
N PRO A 99 22.30 6.80 -17.76
CA PRO A 99 23.48 6.70 -16.90
C PRO A 99 24.76 6.77 -17.76
N PRO A 100 25.89 7.26 -17.22
CA PRO A 100 27.16 7.32 -17.95
C PRO A 100 27.71 5.94 -18.40
N ASN A 101 27.10 4.84 -17.92
CA ASN A 101 27.60 3.47 -18.11
C ASN A 101 26.52 2.51 -18.67
N MET A 102 25.64 2.97 -19.56
CA MET A 102 24.87 2.08 -20.45
C MET A 102 25.41 2.15 -21.87
#